data_AF-A0A2U1LGT3-F1
#
_entry.id   AF-A0A2U1LGT3-F1
#
_cell.length_a   1.000
_cell.length_b   1.000
_cell.length_c   1.000
_cell.angle_alpha   90.00
_cell.angle_beta   90.00
_cell.angle_gamma   90.00
#
_symmetry.space_group_name_H-M   'P 1'
#
loop_
_entity.id
_entity.type
_entity.pdbx_description
1 polymer ?
#
loop_
_entity_poly.entity_id
_entity_poly.type
_entity_poly.pdbx_seq_one_letter_code
_entity_poly.pdbx_strand_id
1 'polypeptide(L)'
;MAYHSVTPTNFTTVECHKQVRSWRLLRSILEILIQACTCTLVEKPEFEDDDHPIKPYHHRRSSSLVFPTTTTNITGTIFGSRNGKVNFCIQTNPKSQTPTLLLELTISTTFLAREMKNGHLRIALECSNEHEASRDKSILGMPLWTMYCNGKKVGFAFKRKPSFTDINVLKHMEMVHVGAGIVKGKDVQREDDIMYLRGNFKRVSGKSINQSETFHMIDPEGNIGQELSIFFFRPK
;
A
#
# COMPACT_ATOMS: atom_id res chain seq x y z
N MET A 1 34.03 17.97 -36.58
CA MET A 1 33.87 17.16 -35.36
C MET A 1 32.43 16.70 -35.30
N ALA A 2 32.19 15.41 -35.54
CA ALA A 2 30.86 14.81 -35.54
C ALA A 2 30.48 14.41 -34.11
N TYR A 3 29.25 14.75 -33.69
CA TYR A 3 28.69 14.33 -32.40
C TYR A 3 28.14 12.91 -32.53
N HIS A 4 28.60 12.01 -31.66
CA HIS A 4 28.03 10.66 -31.53
C HIS A 4 26.69 10.73 -30.77
N SER A 5 25.64 10.25 -31.41
CA SER A 5 24.35 9.97 -30.79
C SER A 5 24.42 8.68 -29.97
N VAL A 6 24.30 8.79 -28.65
CA VAL A 6 24.17 7.64 -27.75
C VAL A 6 22.71 7.18 -27.77
N THR A 7 22.49 5.98 -28.30
CA THR A 7 21.20 5.29 -28.30
C THR A 7 20.89 4.79 -26.88
N PRO A 8 19.69 5.02 -26.32
CA PRO A 8 19.34 4.45 -25.02
C PRO A 8 19.14 2.94 -25.15
N THR A 9 19.76 2.22 -24.21
CA THR A 9 19.72 0.77 -24.09
C THR A 9 18.32 0.28 -23.69
N ASN A 10 17.83 -0.64 -24.50
CA ASN A 10 16.61 -1.42 -24.41
C ASN A 10 16.10 -1.67 -22.97
N PHE A 11 15.00 -1.01 -22.61
CA PHE A 11 14.12 -1.45 -21.52
C PHE A 11 13.45 -2.76 -21.94
N THR A 12 13.85 -3.89 -21.36
CA THR A 12 13.09 -5.13 -21.51
C THR A 12 11.85 -5.03 -20.62
N THR A 13 10.74 -4.61 -21.20
CA THR A 13 9.42 -4.72 -20.62
C THR A 13 9.07 -6.20 -20.49
N VAL A 14 8.82 -6.66 -19.26
CA VAL A 14 8.29 -8.00 -19.02
C VAL A 14 6.84 -8.00 -19.51
N GLU A 15 6.54 -8.83 -20.50
CA GLU A 15 5.23 -8.91 -21.13
C GLU A 15 4.21 -9.64 -20.22
N CYS A 16 3.84 -9.03 -19.09
CA CYS A 16 2.71 -9.44 -18.25
C CYS A 16 1.37 -8.87 -18.76
N HIS A 17 1.39 -8.14 -19.88
CA HIS A 17 0.30 -7.27 -20.32
C HIS A 17 -0.98 -8.04 -20.74
N LYS A 18 -0.86 -9.28 -21.21
CA LYS A 18 -2.01 -10.06 -21.71
C LYS A 18 -2.93 -10.55 -20.58
N GLN A 19 -2.38 -10.98 -19.44
CA GLN A 19 -3.19 -11.51 -18.34
C GLN A 19 -3.89 -10.41 -17.54
N VAL A 20 -3.25 -9.25 -17.35
CA VAL A 20 -3.81 -8.12 -16.61
C VAL A 20 -4.92 -7.41 -17.40
N ARG A 21 -4.80 -7.33 -18.74
CA ARG A 21 -5.86 -6.78 -19.62
C ARG A 21 -7.16 -7.59 -19.54
N SER A 22 -7.07 -8.92 -19.50
CA SER A 22 -8.25 -9.79 -19.41
C SER A 22 -9.02 -9.59 -18.10
N TRP A 23 -8.31 -9.37 -16.98
CA TRP A 23 -8.94 -9.10 -15.69
C TRP A 23 -9.53 -7.69 -15.60
N ARG A 24 -8.94 -6.70 -16.29
CA ARG A 24 -9.53 -5.36 -16.41
C ARG A 24 -10.85 -5.40 -17.17
N LEU A 25 -10.87 -6.08 -18.32
CA LEU A 25 -12.11 -6.26 -19.08
C LEU A 25 -13.14 -7.04 -18.29
N LEU A 26 -12.74 -8.10 -17.60
CA LEU A 26 -13.66 -8.92 -16.81
C LEU A 26 -14.20 -8.16 -15.59
N ARG A 27 -13.40 -7.30 -14.93
CA ARG A 27 -13.87 -6.40 -13.87
C ARG A 27 -14.80 -5.31 -14.39
N SER A 28 -14.47 -4.65 -15.50
CA SER A 28 -15.37 -3.65 -16.11
C SER A 28 -16.68 -4.28 -16.58
N ILE A 29 -16.63 -5.49 -17.16
CA ILE A 29 -17.83 -6.25 -17.53
C ILE A 29 -18.61 -6.65 -16.28
N LEU A 30 -17.95 -7.11 -15.21
CA LEU A 30 -18.62 -7.46 -13.96
C LEU A 30 -19.26 -6.24 -13.30
N GLU A 31 -18.62 -5.06 -13.32
CA GLU A 31 -19.22 -3.82 -12.83
C GLU A 31 -20.44 -3.39 -13.67
N ILE A 32 -20.37 -3.53 -15.01
CA ILE A 32 -21.51 -3.30 -15.90
C ILE A 32 -22.64 -4.31 -15.62
N LEU A 33 -22.31 -5.58 -15.39
CA LEU A 33 -23.29 -6.63 -15.09
C LEU A 33 -23.92 -6.43 -13.70
N ILE A 34 -23.15 -6.02 -12.69
CA ILE A 34 -23.69 -5.69 -11.36
C ILE A 34 -24.61 -4.48 -11.45
N GLN A 35 -24.26 -3.48 -12.28
CA GLN A 35 -25.08 -2.29 -12.50
C GLN A 35 -26.32 -2.57 -13.39
N ALA A 36 -26.25 -3.53 -14.32
CA ALA A 36 -27.37 -3.96 -15.16
C ALA A 36 -28.33 -4.94 -14.45
N CYS A 37 -27.84 -5.75 -13.51
CA CYS A 37 -28.68 -6.68 -12.74
C CYS A 37 -29.49 -6.00 -11.61
N THR A 38 -29.40 -4.68 -11.45
CA THR A 38 -30.29 -3.93 -10.55
C THR A 38 -31.51 -3.37 -11.30
N CYS A 39 -31.63 -3.64 -12.61
CA CYS A 39 -32.73 -3.18 -13.45
C CYS A 39 -33.50 -4.37 -14.04
N THR A 40 -34.30 -5.06 -13.21
CA THR A 40 -35.66 -5.61 -13.50
C THR A 40 -35.98 -6.83 -12.63
N LEU A 41 -36.79 -6.64 -11.58
CA LEU A 41 -37.96 -7.48 -11.28
C LEU A 41 -38.67 -6.91 -10.05
N VAL A 42 -39.67 -6.06 -10.26
CA VAL A 42 -40.86 -6.03 -9.41
C VAL A 42 -42.05 -5.82 -10.35
N GLU A 43 -42.74 -6.93 -10.59
CA GLU A 43 -44.07 -6.97 -11.18
C GLU A 43 -45.06 -6.38 -10.16
N LYS A 44 -45.95 -5.52 -10.65
CA LYS A 44 -46.89 -4.72 -9.85
C LYS A 44 -48.18 -5.52 -9.66
N PRO A 45 -48.64 -5.82 -8.43
CA PRO A 45 -50.05 -5.98 -8.16
C PRO A 45 -50.60 -4.68 -7.57
N GLU A 46 -51.66 -4.18 -8.18
CA GLU A 46 -52.56 -3.18 -7.61
C GLU A 46 -53.39 -3.86 -6.52
N PHE A 47 -53.53 -3.25 -5.34
CA PHE A 47 -54.77 -3.13 -4.56
C PHE A 47 -54.60 -2.17 -3.37
N GLU A 48 -55.70 -1.45 -3.12
CA GLU A 48 -56.03 -0.28 -2.28
C GLU A 48 -55.61 -0.37 -0.79
N ASP A 49 -54.97 0.66 -0.23
CA ASP A 49 -55.51 1.87 0.44
C ASP A 49 -55.75 1.63 1.95
N ASP A 50 -54.83 2.14 2.79
CA ASP A 50 -55.20 2.84 4.02
C ASP A 50 -53.99 3.55 4.69
N ASP A 51 -54.31 4.73 5.18
CA ASP A 51 -53.50 5.88 5.54
C ASP A 51 -52.57 5.67 6.75
N HIS A 52 -51.26 5.96 6.68
CA HIS A 52 -50.35 6.32 7.82
C HIS A 52 -48.98 6.83 7.30
N PRO A 53 -48.44 7.99 7.75
CA PRO A 53 -47.23 8.58 7.17
C PRO A 53 -45.95 7.94 7.74
N ILE A 54 -45.40 6.94 7.06
CA ILE A 54 -44.06 6.38 7.35
C ILE A 54 -43.00 7.23 6.64
N LYS A 55 -42.19 7.92 7.43
CA LYS A 55 -41.01 8.69 7.00
C LYS A 55 -40.11 7.83 6.09
N PRO A 56 -39.56 8.38 5.00
CA PRO A 56 -38.66 7.63 4.13
C PRO A 56 -37.43 7.19 4.91
N TYR A 57 -37.29 5.88 5.11
CA TYR A 57 -36.04 5.27 5.51
C TYR A 57 -35.03 5.51 4.38
N HIS A 58 -34.30 6.61 4.48
CA HIS A 58 -33.02 6.73 3.79
C HIS A 58 -32.23 5.47 4.11
N HIS A 59 -31.89 4.68 3.08
CA HIS A 59 -30.85 3.69 3.19
C HIS A 59 -29.64 4.38 3.79
N ARG A 60 -29.39 4.07 5.06
CA ARG A 60 -28.25 4.55 5.81
C ARG A 60 -27.04 3.98 5.08
N ARG A 61 -26.47 4.79 4.19
CA ARG A 61 -25.12 4.62 3.65
C ARG A 61 -24.30 4.15 4.83
N SER A 62 -23.74 2.93 4.73
CA SER A 62 -22.99 2.26 5.79
C SER A 62 -22.27 3.33 6.57
N SER A 63 -22.70 3.57 7.81
CA SER A 63 -22.21 4.68 8.61
C SER A 63 -20.72 4.42 8.76
N SER A 64 -19.92 5.07 7.93
CA SER A 64 -18.55 5.34 8.28
C SER A 64 -18.69 5.99 9.63
N LEU A 65 -18.24 5.28 10.67
CA LEU A 65 -17.93 5.94 11.90
C LEU A 65 -16.87 6.95 11.46
N VAL A 66 -17.31 8.19 11.20
CA VAL A 66 -16.43 9.31 10.91
C VAL A 66 -15.82 9.65 12.26
N PHE A 67 -14.96 8.75 12.74
CA PHE A 67 -13.90 9.12 13.63
C PHE A 67 -13.17 10.21 12.86
N PRO A 68 -13.05 11.41 13.42
CA PRO A 68 -12.46 12.45 12.63
C PRO A 68 -10.98 12.03 12.44
N THR A 69 -10.57 11.78 11.20
CA THR A 69 -9.20 11.34 10.89
C THR A 69 -8.46 12.48 10.25
N THR A 70 -7.20 12.69 10.62
CA THR A 70 -6.32 13.53 9.81
C THR A 70 -5.83 12.70 8.63
N THR A 71 -5.90 13.27 7.43
CA THR A 71 -5.43 12.62 6.21
C THR A 71 -4.32 13.44 5.57
N THR A 72 -3.17 12.81 5.32
CA THR A 72 -2.04 13.45 4.65
C THR A 72 -1.46 12.52 3.59
N ASN A 73 -0.87 13.10 2.54
CA ASN A 73 -0.16 12.33 1.53
C ASN A 73 1.31 12.20 1.93
N ILE A 74 1.86 11.00 1.74
CA ILE A 74 3.25 10.69 2.08
C ILE A 74 3.85 9.74 1.04
N THR A 75 5.17 9.77 0.86
CA THR A 75 5.83 8.84 -0.07
C THR A 75 6.28 7.60 0.68
N GLY A 76 5.96 6.43 0.14
CA GLY A 76 6.42 5.14 0.65
C GLY A 76 7.26 4.41 -0.40
N THR A 77 8.34 3.76 0.05
CA THR A 77 9.16 2.89 -0.82
C THR A 77 9.36 1.54 -0.14
N ILE A 78 8.99 0.47 -0.83
CA ILE A 78 9.31 -0.91 -0.48
C ILE A 78 10.48 -1.34 -1.36
N PHE A 79 11.57 -1.86 -0.79
CA PHE A 79 12.74 -2.26 -1.55
C PHE A 79 13.51 -3.41 -0.91
N GLY A 80 14.20 -4.21 -1.72
CA GLY A 80 15.00 -5.34 -1.26
C GLY A 80 15.65 -6.10 -2.41
N SER A 81 16.71 -6.86 -2.11
CA SER A 81 17.27 -7.79 -3.09
C SER A 81 16.31 -8.96 -3.31
N ARG A 82 16.50 -9.71 -4.40
CA ARG A 82 15.59 -10.81 -4.78
C ARG A 82 15.37 -11.83 -3.70
N ASN A 83 16.45 -12.28 -3.08
CA ASN A 83 16.39 -13.29 -2.02
C ASN A 83 16.59 -12.69 -0.62
N GLY A 84 16.68 -11.35 -0.53
CA GLY A 84 16.87 -10.64 0.73
C GLY A 84 15.56 -10.28 1.41
N LYS A 85 15.72 -9.68 2.60
CA LYS A 85 14.63 -9.11 3.39
C LYS A 85 14.06 -7.86 2.73
N VAL A 86 12.78 -7.62 2.97
CA VAL A 86 12.11 -6.40 2.53
C VAL A 86 12.42 -5.25 3.47
N ASN A 87 12.68 -4.09 2.90
CA ASN A 87 12.73 -2.82 3.62
C ASN A 87 11.53 -1.96 3.20
N PHE A 88 10.90 -1.32 4.16
CA PHE A 88 9.82 -0.36 3.91
C PHE A 88 10.17 0.97 4.55
N CYS A 89 10.17 2.04 3.77
CA CYS A 89 10.42 3.38 4.26
C CYS A 89 9.27 4.35 3.95
N ILE A 90 9.13 5.35 4.82
CA ILE A 90 8.17 6.44 4.68
C ILE A 90 8.93 7.77 4.70
N GLN A 91 8.62 8.64 3.75
CA GLN A 91 9.25 9.95 3.55
C GLN A 91 8.19 11.04 3.44
N THR A 92 8.16 11.99 4.38
CA THR A 92 7.33 13.20 4.27
C THR A 92 7.81 14.12 3.13
N ASN A 93 9.12 14.25 2.96
CA ASN A 93 9.72 14.85 1.78
C ASN A 93 10.25 13.73 0.87
N PRO A 94 9.71 13.54 -0.35
CA PRO A 94 10.10 12.44 -1.24
C PRO A 94 11.60 12.45 -1.60
N LYS A 95 12.26 13.61 -1.54
CA LYS A 95 13.68 13.76 -1.86
C LYS A 95 14.60 13.62 -0.64
N SER A 96 14.06 13.36 0.55
CA SER A 96 14.86 13.24 1.77
C SER A 96 15.59 11.89 1.83
N GLN A 97 16.91 11.91 2.00
CA GLN A 97 17.70 10.70 2.26
C GLN A 97 17.53 10.17 3.69
N THR A 98 16.96 10.98 4.59
CA THR A 98 16.58 10.58 5.95
C THR A 98 15.07 10.34 5.99
N PRO A 99 14.62 9.07 5.91
CA PRO A 99 13.20 8.76 5.97
C PRO A 99 12.67 8.97 7.39
N THR A 100 11.39 9.32 7.51
CA THR A 100 10.69 9.45 8.79
C THR A 100 10.56 8.09 9.49
N LEU A 101 10.44 7.02 8.71
CA LEU A 101 10.42 5.64 9.17
C LEU A 101 11.19 4.75 8.20
N LEU A 102 12.00 3.83 8.72
CA LEU A 102 12.59 2.74 7.97
C LEU A 102 12.43 1.44 8.77
N LEU A 103 11.77 0.48 8.15
CA LEU A 103 11.52 -0.85 8.68
C LEU A 103 12.29 -1.90 7.88
N GLU A 104 12.90 -2.85 8.57
CA GLU A 104 13.26 -4.15 8.01
C GLU A 104 12.17 -5.16 8.35
N LEU A 105 11.59 -5.79 7.34
CA LEU A 105 10.62 -6.86 7.50
C LEU A 105 11.36 -8.20 7.40
N THR A 106 11.03 -9.13 8.28
CA THR A 106 11.63 -10.47 8.31
C THR A 106 11.28 -11.36 7.11
N ILE A 107 10.28 -10.97 6.30
CA ILE A 107 9.90 -11.67 5.08
C ILE A 107 10.86 -11.36 3.93
N SER A 108 11.00 -12.32 3.02
CA SER A 108 11.76 -12.11 1.79
C SER A 108 10.98 -11.28 0.76
N THR A 109 11.70 -10.64 -0.15
CA THR A 109 11.10 -9.93 -1.29
C THR A 109 10.29 -10.88 -2.18
N THR A 110 10.74 -12.13 -2.35
CA THR A 110 9.99 -13.18 -3.07
C THR A 110 8.67 -13.55 -2.41
N PHE A 111 8.64 -13.63 -1.08
CA PHE A 111 7.40 -13.87 -0.34
C PHE A 111 6.43 -12.72 -0.56
N LEU A 112 6.88 -11.47 -0.39
CA LEU A 112 6.03 -10.30 -0.57
C LEU A 112 5.47 -10.21 -2.00
N ALA A 113 6.33 -10.42 -3.01
CA ALA A 113 5.92 -10.41 -4.40
C ALA A 113 4.87 -11.49 -4.70
N ARG A 114 4.95 -12.67 -4.06
CA ARG A 114 3.93 -13.71 -4.18
C ARG A 114 2.60 -13.28 -3.59
N GLU A 115 2.59 -12.64 -2.42
CA GLU A 115 1.37 -12.12 -1.81
C GLU A 115 0.71 -11.02 -2.66
N MET A 116 1.53 -10.19 -3.33
CA MET A 116 1.03 -9.15 -4.24
C MET A 116 0.34 -9.70 -5.51
N LYS A 117 0.64 -10.95 -5.94
CA LYS A 117 0.07 -11.52 -7.19
C LYS A 117 -1.45 -11.56 -7.22
N ASN A 118 -2.11 -11.59 -6.05
CA ASN A 118 -3.56 -11.63 -5.93
C ASN A 118 -4.23 -10.25 -6.04
N GLY A 119 -3.47 -9.20 -6.38
CA GLY A 119 -3.96 -7.84 -6.58
C GLY A 119 -4.30 -7.08 -5.30
N HIS A 120 -4.19 -7.71 -4.12
CA HIS A 120 -4.43 -7.05 -2.84
C HIS A 120 -3.42 -7.55 -1.82
N LEU A 121 -2.82 -6.63 -1.07
CA LEU A 121 -1.86 -6.91 -0.01
C LEU A 121 -2.17 -6.04 1.20
N ARG A 122 -2.48 -6.69 2.32
CA ARG A 122 -2.73 -6.04 3.61
C ARG A 122 -1.65 -6.47 4.59
N ILE A 123 -0.81 -5.52 4.99
CA ILE A 123 0.21 -5.74 6.02
C ILE A 123 -0.29 -5.11 7.31
N ALA A 124 -0.39 -5.88 8.37
CA ALA A 124 -0.72 -5.38 9.70
C ALA A 124 0.49 -5.54 10.62
N LEU A 125 0.84 -4.46 11.32
CA LEU A 125 1.98 -4.32 12.22
C LEU A 125 1.43 -4.05 13.62
N GLU A 126 1.39 -5.12 14.41
CA GLU A 126 0.88 -5.15 15.76
C GLU A 126 2.01 -4.81 16.73
N CYS A 127 1.82 -3.77 17.53
CA CYS A 127 2.73 -3.43 18.62
C CYS A 127 2.40 -4.26 19.86
N SER A 128 3.40 -4.96 20.43
CA SER A 128 3.25 -5.62 21.73
C SER A 128 3.10 -4.57 22.84
N ASN A 129 2.10 -4.72 23.71
CA ASN A 129 1.79 -3.79 24.81
C ASN A 129 2.61 -4.04 26.09
N GLU A 130 3.78 -4.68 25.98
CA GLU A 130 4.45 -5.30 27.15
C GLU A 130 4.99 -4.30 28.18
N HIS A 131 5.08 -3.01 27.87
CA HIS A 131 5.58 -2.00 28.81
C HIS A 131 4.72 -0.74 28.83
N GLU A 132 4.43 -0.20 30.03
CA GLU A 132 3.68 1.05 30.17
C GLU A 132 4.34 2.22 29.44
N ALA A 133 5.68 2.28 29.42
CA ALA A 133 6.47 3.26 28.68
C ALA A 133 6.28 3.21 27.14
N SER A 134 5.65 2.16 26.61
CA SER A 134 5.30 2.04 25.18
C SER A 134 3.94 2.67 24.84
N ARG A 135 3.10 2.93 25.84
CA ARG A 135 1.78 3.57 25.65
C ARG A 135 1.93 5.05 25.26
N ASP A 136 2.96 5.72 25.78
CA ASP A 136 3.22 7.14 25.50
C ASP A 136 4.01 7.38 24.21
N LYS A 137 4.58 6.33 23.61
CA LYS A 137 5.33 6.44 22.35
C LYS A 137 4.36 6.53 21.16
N SER A 138 4.71 7.29 20.12
CA SER A 138 4.01 7.19 18.83
C SER A 138 4.06 5.76 18.30
N ILE A 139 3.00 5.28 17.63
CA ILE A 139 2.98 3.91 17.08
C ILE A 139 4.11 3.68 16.07
N LEU A 140 4.48 4.69 15.27
CA LEU A 140 5.63 4.64 14.35
C LEU A 140 6.98 4.80 15.08
N GLY A 141 6.94 5.22 16.33
CA GLY A 141 8.09 5.35 17.23
C GLY A 141 8.55 4.02 17.83
N MET A 142 7.73 2.97 17.74
CA MET A 142 8.03 1.67 18.32
C MET A 142 9.23 1.00 17.62
N PRO A 143 9.99 0.14 18.33
CA PRO A 143 11.16 -0.52 17.76
C PRO A 143 10.81 -1.82 17.00
N LEU A 144 9.69 -2.46 17.35
CA LEU A 144 9.33 -3.80 16.92
C LEU A 144 7.81 -3.93 16.78
N TRP A 145 7.37 -4.66 15.76
CA TRP A 145 6.00 -5.10 15.57
C TRP A 145 5.94 -6.56 15.15
N THR A 146 4.90 -7.26 15.60
CA THR A 146 4.49 -8.53 15.00
C THR A 146 3.82 -8.23 13.67
N MET A 147 4.22 -8.94 12.62
CA MET A 147 3.78 -8.70 11.25
C MET A 147 2.84 -9.78 10.77
N TYR A 148 1.72 -9.32 10.20
CA TYR A 148 0.72 -10.14 9.54
C TYR A 148 0.60 -9.71 8.09
N CYS A 149 0.59 -10.67 7.16
CA CYS A 149 0.26 -10.43 5.76
C CYS A 149 -1.05 -11.14 5.46
N ASN A 150 -2.04 -10.42 4.94
CA ASN A 150 -3.36 -10.94 4.57
C ASN A 150 -4.01 -11.78 5.69
N GLY A 151 -3.88 -11.32 6.94
CA GLY A 151 -4.44 -11.96 8.13
C GLY A 151 -3.60 -13.11 8.72
N LYS A 152 -2.48 -13.50 8.09
CA LYS A 152 -1.59 -14.55 8.59
C LYS A 152 -0.36 -13.95 9.26
N LYS A 153 -0.01 -14.43 10.46
CA LYS A 153 1.26 -14.07 11.12
C LYS A 153 2.43 -14.63 10.30
N VAL A 154 3.34 -13.75 9.88
CA VAL A 154 4.43 -14.11 8.96
C VAL A 154 5.82 -13.75 9.51
N GLY A 155 5.88 -12.98 10.59
CA GLY A 155 7.14 -12.66 11.25
C GLY A 155 7.06 -11.35 12.01
N PHE A 156 8.13 -10.56 11.92
CA PHE A 156 8.32 -9.29 12.60
C PHE A 156 8.76 -8.18 11.64
N ALA A 157 8.57 -6.94 12.08
CA ALA A 157 9.14 -5.74 11.49
C ALA A 157 9.96 -4.99 12.55
N PHE A 158 11.15 -4.52 12.19
CA PHE A 158 12.05 -3.80 13.10
C PHE A 158 12.31 -2.40 12.58
N LYS A 159 12.18 -1.40 13.45
CA LYS A 159 12.62 -0.04 13.14
C LYS A 159 14.13 0.02 13.22
N ARG A 160 14.77 0.57 12.19
CA ARG A 160 16.23 0.75 12.15
C ARG A 160 16.63 2.09 11.53
N LYS A 161 17.88 2.50 11.78
CA LYS A 161 18.48 3.64 11.09
C LYS A 161 18.88 3.25 9.66
N PRO A 162 18.85 4.19 8.68
CA PRO A 162 19.37 3.95 7.34
C PRO A 162 20.86 3.62 7.38
N SER A 163 21.24 2.55 6.69
CA SER A 163 22.62 2.23 6.35
C SER A 163 23.10 3.06 5.17
N PHE A 164 24.41 3.03 4.89
CA PHE A 164 24.98 3.66 3.71
C PHE A 164 24.29 3.19 2.42
N THR A 165 23.96 1.90 2.31
CA THR A 165 23.26 1.43 1.12
C THR A 165 21.83 1.94 1.03
N ASP A 166 21.12 2.05 2.16
CA ASP A 166 19.76 2.60 2.13
C ASP A 166 19.78 4.05 1.64
N ILE A 167 20.78 4.83 2.05
CA ILE A 167 20.99 6.20 1.57
C ILE A 167 21.20 6.23 0.06
N ASN A 168 22.03 5.33 -0.49
CA ASN A 168 22.25 5.24 -1.94
C ASN A 168 20.99 4.85 -2.71
N VAL A 169 20.20 3.89 -2.19
CA VAL A 169 18.91 3.52 -2.77
C VAL A 169 17.96 4.72 -2.74
N LEU A 170 17.84 5.42 -1.61
CA LEU A 170 16.96 6.59 -1.48
C LEU A 170 17.39 7.75 -2.37
N LYS A 171 18.70 7.96 -2.57
CA LYS A 171 19.23 8.94 -3.53
C LYS A 171 18.81 8.59 -4.97
N HIS A 172 18.87 7.31 -5.35
CA HIS A 172 18.37 6.87 -6.65
C HIS A 172 16.86 7.12 -6.80
N MET A 173 16.10 7.01 -5.72
CA MET A 173 14.66 7.26 -5.70
C MET A 173 14.27 8.74 -5.81
N GLU A 174 15.21 9.69 -5.76
CA GLU A 174 14.90 11.13 -5.88
C GLU A 174 14.25 11.49 -7.22
N MET A 175 14.59 10.76 -8.29
CA MET A 175 14.05 10.94 -9.63
C MET A 175 12.82 10.06 -9.93
N VAL A 176 12.44 9.20 -8.98
CA VAL A 176 11.30 8.29 -9.14
C VAL A 176 10.12 8.84 -8.34
N HIS A 177 9.05 9.23 -9.03
CA HIS A 177 7.86 9.73 -8.34
C HIS A 177 6.93 8.58 -7.89
N VAL A 178 6.50 7.74 -8.84
CA VAL A 178 5.70 6.52 -8.60
C VAL A 178 6.17 5.45 -9.59
N GLY A 179 6.29 4.20 -9.14
CA GLY A 179 6.62 3.08 -10.02
C GLY A 179 7.20 1.87 -9.30
N ALA A 180 7.40 0.79 -10.05
CA ALA A 180 8.11 -0.40 -9.61
C ALA A 180 9.24 -0.70 -10.60
N GLY A 181 10.36 -1.21 -10.10
CA GLY A 181 11.51 -1.46 -10.97
C GLY A 181 12.69 -2.11 -10.24
N ILE A 182 13.84 -2.06 -10.92
CA ILE A 182 15.11 -2.60 -10.42
C ILE A 182 16.15 -1.49 -10.47
N VAL A 183 16.83 -1.27 -9.35
CA VAL A 183 18.08 -0.50 -9.27
C VAL A 183 19.23 -1.47 -9.39
N LYS A 184 20.18 -1.22 -10.30
CA LYS A 184 21.32 -2.12 -10.48
C LYS A 184 22.22 -2.09 -9.25
N GLY A 185 22.69 -3.24 -8.82
CA GLY A 185 23.54 -3.36 -7.62
C GLY A 185 24.73 -2.41 -7.66
N LYS A 186 25.42 -2.34 -8.81
CA LYS A 186 26.56 -1.45 -9.07
C LYS A 186 26.24 0.05 -8.81
N ASP A 187 25.01 0.50 -9.08
CA ASP A 187 24.62 1.90 -8.93
C ASP A 187 24.43 2.28 -7.45
N VAL A 188 24.28 1.29 -6.58
CA VAL A 188 24.12 1.44 -5.12
C VAL A 188 25.21 0.74 -4.32
N GLN A 189 26.32 0.39 -4.97
CA GLN A 189 27.49 -0.29 -4.38
C GLN A 189 27.14 -1.64 -3.72
N ARG A 190 26.40 -2.48 -4.44
CA ARG A 190 26.10 -3.87 -4.09
C ARG A 190 26.37 -4.82 -5.26
N GLU A 191 26.55 -6.09 -4.92
CA GLU A 191 26.60 -7.18 -5.89
C GLU A 191 25.21 -7.47 -6.47
N ASP A 192 24.19 -7.52 -5.61
CA ASP A 192 22.82 -7.82 -5.99
C ASP A 192 22.02 -6.59 -6.42
N ASP A 193 21.20 -6.79 -7.46
CA ASP A 193 20.17 -5.86 -7.88
C ASP A 193 19.08 -5.67 -6.81
N ILE A 194 18.56 -4.44 -6.69
CA ILE A 194 17.52 -4.07 -5.72
C ILE A 194 16.20 -3.85 -6.46
N MET A 195 15.19 -4.64 -6.11
CA MET A 195 13.82 -4.36 -6.55
C MET A 195 13.22 -3.28 -5.67
N TYR A 196 12.35 -2.46 -6.26
CA TYR A 196 11.60 -1.45 -5.52
C TYR A 196 10.16 -1.31 -6.02
N LEU A 197 9.31 -0.83 -5.12
CA LEU A 197 7.97 -0.29 -5.36
C LEU A 197 7.88 1.04 -4.61
N ARG A 198 7.63 2.12 -5.33
CA ARG A 198 7.53 3.47 -4.80
C ARG A 198 6.21 4.09 -5.19
N GLY A 199 5.57 4.79 -4.26
CA GLY A 199 4.34 5.49 -4.55
C GLY A 199 3.90 6.43 -3.44
N ASN A 200 2.81 7.13 -3.71
CA ASN A 200 2.16 7.98 -2.72
C ASN A 200 1.20 7.14 -1.88
N PHE A 201 1.11 7.44 -0.60
CA PHE A 201 0.24 6.80 0.36
C PHE A 201 -0.65 7.86 1.00
N LYS A 202 -1.93 7.55 1.11
CA LYS A 202 -2.86 8.26 1.97
C LYS A 202 -2.63 7.75 3.38
N ARG A 203 -2.03 8.58 4.23
CA ARG A 203 -1.89 8.35 5.67
C ARG A 203 -3.21 8.71 6.34
N VAL A 204 -3.71 7.82 7.18
CA VAL A 204 -4.91 7.99 7.99
C VAL A 204 -4.54 7.71 9.43
N SER A 205 -4.69 8.70 10.31
CA SER A 205 -4.38 8.56 11.74
C SER A 205 -5.67 8.51 12.57
N GLY A 206 -5.74 7.54 13.48
CA GLY A 206 -6.82 7.43 14.46
C GLY A 206 -6.69 8.49 15.56
N LYS A 207 -7.82 9.06 16.00
CA LYS A 207 -7.86 10.14 17.02
C LYS A 207 -7.71 9.70 18.48
N SER A 208 -7.82 8.41 18.77
CA SER A 208 -7.72 7.87 20.14
C SER A 208 -6.26 7.78 20.61
N ILE A 209 -6.04 7.72 21.92
CA ILE A 209 -4.73 7.68 22.60
C ILE A 209 -3.80 6.53 22.13
N ASN A 210 -4.35 5.44 21.61
CA ASN A 210 -3.57 4.32 21.07
C ASN A 210 -3.14 4.49 19.60
N GLN A 211 -3.55 5.62 18.97
CA GLN A 211 -3.26 6.08 17.60
C GLN A 211 -2.84 4.98 16.64
N SER A 212 -3.82 4.25 16.09
CA SER A 212 -3.57 3.43 14.91
C SER A 212 -3.23 4.35 13.73
N GLU A 213 -2.34 3.88 12.87
CA GLU A 213 -1.96 4.58 11.66
C GLU A 213 -2.07 3.65 10.47
N THR A 214 -2.70 4.12 9.40
CA THR A 214 -2.88 3.35 8.18
C THR A 214 -2.31 4.11 6.99
N PHE A 215 -1.65 3.37 6.11
CA PHE A 215 -1.08 3.86 4.87
C PHE A 215 -1.69 3.08 3.71
N HIS A 216 -2.56 3.74 2.95
CA HIS A 216 -3.15 3.17 1.74
C HIS A 216 -2.40 3.69 0.53
N MET A 217 -1.81 2.81 -0.27
CA MET A 217 -1.17 3.21 -1.51
C MET A 217 -2.20 3.84 -2.44
N ILE A 218 -1.89 5.01 -2.96
CA ILE A 218 -2.70 5.74 -3.93
C ILE A 218 -2.28 5.27 -5.32
N ASP A 219 -3.22 4.66 -6.03
CA ASP A 219 -3.06 4.40 -7.46
C ASP A 219 -3.34 5.70 -8.23
N PRO A 220 -2.32 6.34 -8.85
CA PRO A 220 -2.50 7.62 -9.52
C PRO A 220 -3.44 7.54 -10.73
N GLU A 221 -3.63 6.36 -11.31
CA GLU A 221 -4.45 6.18 -12.51
C GLU A 221 -5.66 5.25 -12.28
N GLY A 222 -5.84 4.71 -11.08
CA GLY A 222 -6.88 3.70 -10.78
C GLY A 222 -6.76 2.41 -11.60
N ASN A 223 -5.66 2.23 -12.32
CA ASN A 223 -5.48 1.22 -13.36
C ASN A 223 -4.71 -0.01 -12.89
N ILE A 224 -3.92 0.11 -11.83
CA ILE A 224 -2.96 -0.92 -11.41
C ILE A 224 -3.71 -2.11 -10.81
N GLY A 225 -4.91 -1.88 -10.25
CA GLY A 225 -5.72 -2.93 -9.62
C GLY A 225 -5.03 -3.58 -8.43
N GLN A 226 -3.93 -2.98 -7.95
CA GLN A 226 -3.14 -3.39 -6.81
C GLN A 226 -3.56 -2.55 -5.59
N GLU A 227 -4.28 -3.17 -4.67
CA GLU A 227 -4.57 -2.56 -3.37
C GLU A 227 -3.44 -2.91 -2.40
N LEU A 228 -2.65 -1.92 -1.97
CA LEU A 228 -1.65 -2.10 -0.92
C LEU A 228 -2.01 -1.22 0.27
N SER A 229 -2.19 -1.85 1.43
CA SER A 229 -2.43 -1.15 2.69
C SER A 229 -1.54 -1.67 3.81
N ILE A 230 -0.98 -0.75 4.59
CA ILE A 230 -0.13 -1.06 5.75
C ILE A 230 -0.75 -0.42 6.99
N PHE A 231 -1.05 -1.23 7.99
CA PHE A 231 -1.74 -0.84 9.22
C PHE A 231 -0.79 -1.00 10.40
N PHE A 232 -0.68 0.02 11.23
CA PHE A 232 0.01 0.00 12.51
C PHE A 232 -1.03 0.14 13.61
N PHE A 233 -1.03 -0.77 14.58
CA PHE A 233 -2.04 -0.76 15.64
C PHE A 233 -1.51 -1.35 16.94
N ARG A 234 -2.19 -1.00 18.03
CA ARG A 234 -2.05 -1.64 19.33
C ARG A 234 -3.27 -2.53 19.58
N PRO A 235 -3.10 -3.79 19.98
CA PRO A 235 -4.21 -4.60 20.43
C PRO A 235 -4.84 -3.95 21.68
N LYS A 236 -6.14 -4.17 21.86
CA LYS A 236 -6.86 -3.75 23.07
C LYS A 236 -6.62 -4.75 24.19
#